data_AF-A0A497LA23-F1
#
_entry.id   AF-A0A497LA23-F1
#
_cell.length_a   1.000
_cell.length_b   1.000
_cell.length_c   1.000
_cell.angle_alpha   90.00
_cell.angle_beta   90.00
_cell.angle_gamma   90.00
#
_symmetry.space_group_name_H-M   'P 1'
#
loop_
_entity.id
_entity.type
_entity.pdbx_description
1 polymer ?
#
loop_
_entity_poly.entity_id
_entity_poly.type
_entity_poly.pdbx_seq_one_letter_code
_entity_poly.pdbx_strand_id
1 'polypeptide(L)' 'LFGEDVTEKTLRKFDVKILIRGHEPCEEGFKINHKGKVLTLFSRKGPPYFNTYGAYLDVELSKRLENAEQLTRFIHMF' A
#
# COMPACT_ATOMS: atom_id res chain seq x y z
N LEU A 1 11.38 -3.37 -10.56
CA LEU A 1 11.61 -3.76 -9.15
C LEU A 1 12.60 -2.78 -8.52
N PHE A 2 12.44 -2.44 -7.24
CA PHE A 2 13.35 -1.58 -6.49
C PHE A 2 13.45 -2.04 -5.04
N GLY A 3 14.60 -1.84 -4.40
CA GLY A 3 14.84 -2.24 -3.02
C GLY A 3 14.36 -1.22 -1.98
N GLU A 4 14.50 -1.60 -0.71
CA GLU A 4 14.21 -0.71 0.43
C GLU A 4 15.07 0.56 0.38
N ASP A 5 16.33 0.47 -0.04
CA ASP A 5 17.25 1.62 -0.11
C ASP A 5 16.77 2.71 -1.07
N VAL A 6 16.23 2.32 -2.23
CA VAL A 6 15.62 3.23 -3.21
C VAL A 6 14.36 3.87 -2.64
N THR A 7 13.55 3.09 -1.92
CA THR A 7 12.34 3.59 -1.26
C THR A 7 12.71 4.68 -0.26
N GLU A 8 13.68 4.40 0.62
CA GLU A 8 14.09 5.37 1.61
C GLU A 8 14.70 6.64 1.01
N LYS A 9 15.58 6.52 0.00
CA LYS A 9 16.14 7.68 -0.71
C LYS A 9 15.04 8.54 -1.33
N THR A 10 14.03 7.90 -1.91
CA THR A 10 12.90 8.59 -2.56
C THR A 10 12.01 9.28 -1.54
N LEU A 11 11.58 8.58 -0.49
CA LEU A 11 10.74 9.13 0.57
C LEU A 11 11.42 10.33 1.26
N ARG A 12 12.73 10.21 1.57
CA ARG A 12 13.53 11.32 2.12
C ARG A 12 13.61 12.51 1.15
N LYS A 13 13.78 12.27 -0.14
CA LYS A 13 13.90 13.32 -1.17
C LYS A 13 12.63 14.17 -1.27
N PHE A 14 11.46 13.57 -1.13
CA PHE A 14 10.17 14.24 -1.25
C PHE A 14 9.55 14.65 0.10
N ASP A 15 10.26 14.40 1.21
CA ASP A 15 9.77 14.61 2.57
C ASP A 15 8.39 13.97 2.83
N VAL A 16 8.23 12.72 2.40
CA VAL A 16 7.01 11.92 2.59
C VAL A 16 7.32 10.64 3.37
N LYS A 17 6.31 10.09 4.05
CA LYS A 17 6.47 8.92 4.93
C LYS A 17 6.14 7.59 4.26
N ILE A 18 5.18 7.59 3.33
CA ILE A 18 4.57 6.37 2.80
C ILE A 18 4.41 6.50 1.28
N LEU A 19 4.78 5.45 0.54
CA LEU A 19 4.43 5.28 -0.86
C LEU A 19 3.19 4.38 -0.97
N ILE A 20 2.11 4.90 -1.54
CA ILE A 20 0.92 4.11 -1.89
C ILE A 20 0.95 3.83 -3.39
N ARG A 21 0.85 2.55 -3.78
CA ARG A 21 0.91 2.12 -5.19
C ARG A 21 -0.13 1.06 -5.54
N GLY A 22 -0.46 0.97 -6.82
CA GLY A 22 -1.16 -0.17 -7.45
C GLY A 22 -0.19 -1.02 -8.29
N HIS A 23 -0.71 -1.85 -9.20
CA HIS A 23 0.02 -2.66 -10.20
C HIS A 23 0.17 -4.17 -9.90
N GLU A 24 0.63 -4.57 -8.71
CA GLU A 24 0.80 -6.01 -8.41
C GLU A 24 -0.43 -6.60 -7.68
N PRO A 25 -0.93 -7.77 -8.12
CA PRO A 25 -1.93 -8.56 -7.40
C PRO A 25 -1.48 -8.95 -6.00
N CYS A 26 -2.43 -9.03 -5.07
CA CYS A 26 -2.24 -9.41 -3.67
C CYS A 26 -3.47 -10.16 -3.21
N GLU A 27 -3.32 -11.38 -2.68
CA GLU A 27 -4.44 -12.26 -2.32
C GLU A 27 -5.51 -11.56 -1.46
N GLU A 28 -5.07 -10.77 -0.48
CA GLU A 28 -5.91 -9.98 0.44
C GLU A 28 -6.29 -8.59 -0.10
N GLY A 29 -6.00 -8.29 -1.36
CA GLY A 29 -6.23 -6.98 -1.97
C GLY A 29 -5.21 -5.90 -1.57
N PHE A 30 -4.32 -6.17 -0.60
CA PHE A 30 -3.23 -5.26 -0.23
C PHE A 30 -2.00 -6.01 0.28
N LYS A 31 -0.85 -5.33 0.34
CA LYS A 31 0.33 -5.80 1.08
C LYS A 31 1.19 -4.62 1.53
N ILE A 32 1.95 -4.84 2.60
CA ILE A 32 2.91 -3.86 3.13
C ILE A 32 4.32 -4.39 2.92
N ASN A 33 5.19 -3.54 2.39
CA ASN A 33 6.59 -3.88 2.11
C ASN A 33 7.54 -2.80 2.64
N HIS A 34 8.84 -3.12 2.61
CA HIS A 34 9.94 -2.21 2.93
C HIS A 34 9.81 -1.58 4.33
N LYS A 35 9.50 -2.43 5.32
CA LYS A 35 9.35 -2.04 6.74
C LYS A 35 8.34 -0.90 6.93
N GLY A 36 7.15 -1.03 6.34
CA GLY A 36 6.08 -0.05 6.52
C GLY A 36 6.13 1.16 5.62
N LYS A 37 7.07 1.22 4.67
CA LYS A 37 7.25 2.38 3.80
C LYS A 37 6.41 2.31 2.53
N VAL A 38 5.97 1.11 2.13
CA VAL A 38 5.21 0.90 0.90
C VAL A 38 3.91 0.16 1.21
N LEU A 39 2.79 0.80 0.87
CA LEU A 39 1.48 0.17 0.77
C LEU A 39 1.17 -0.14 -0.68
N THR A 40 0.92 -1.41 -0.95
CA THR A 40 0.32 -1.88 -2.19
C THR A 40 -1.19 -2.03 -1.97
N LEU A 41 -2.00 -1.43 -2.84
CA LEU A 41 -3.45 -1.70 -2.96
C LEU A 41 -3.77 -2.35 -4.31
N PHE A 42 -4.79 -3.21 -4.33
CA PHE A 42 -5.29 -3.89 -5.50
C PHE A 42 -6.80 -4.13 -5.41
N SER A 43 -7.57 -3.45 -6.26
CA SER A 43 -9.03 -3.37 -6.16
C SER A 43 -9.77 -4.32 -7.11
N ARG A 44 -9.19 -5.48 -7.43
CA ARG A 44 -9.80 -6.49 -8.31
C ARG A 44 -9.69 -7.89 -7.73
N LYS A 45 -10.82 -8.62 -7.80
CA LYS A 45 -10.94 -10.05 -7.54
C LYS A 45 -11.02 -10.85 -8.84
N GLY A 46 -10.78 -12.15 -8.72
CA GLY A 46 -11.03 -13.11 -9.80
C GLY A 46 -10.09 -12.94 -11.01
N PRO A 47 -10.41 -13.56 -12.15
CA PRO A 47 -9.52 -13.59 -13.32
C PRO A 47 -9.12 -12.18 -13.77
N PRO A 48 -7.89 -11.97 -14.29
CA PRO A 48 -6.83 -12.95 -14.51
C PRO A 48 -5.87 -13.09 -13.31
N TYR A 49 -6.13 -12.40 -12.20
CA TYR A 49 -5.19 -12.31 -11.07
C TYR A 49 -5.59 -13.19 -9.89
N PHE A 50 -6.86 -13.61 -9.86
CA PHE A 50 -7.41 -14.60 -8.94
C PHE A 50 -7.22 -14.29 -7.45
N ASN A 51 -7.10 -13.00 -7.08
CA ASN A 51 -7.14 -12.62 -5.68
C ASN A 51 -8.48 -13.03 -5.06
N THR A 52 -8.40 -13.49 -3.81
CA THR A 52 -9.56 -13.76 -2.96
C THR A 52 -10.32 -12.46 -2.67
N TYR A 53 -9.57 -11.38 -2.40
CA TYR A 53 -10.13 -10.07 -2.07
C TYR A 53 -9.61 -8.95 -2.98
N GLY A 54 -10.47 -7.97 -3.21
CA GLY A 54 -10.06 -6.64 -3.64
C GLY A 54 -10.01 -5.74 -2.41
N ALA A 55 -9.19 -4.69 -2.44
CA ALA A 55 -9.19 -3.71 -1.37
C ALA A 55 -9.18 -2.27 -1.91
N TYR A 56 -9.75 -1.37 -1.13
CA TYR A 56 -9.61 0.07 -1.28
C TYR A 56 -9.27 0.71 0.07
N LEU A 57 -8.78 1.94 0.04
CA LEU A 57 -8.38 2.69 1.22
C LEU A 57 -9.35 3.86 1.41
N ASP A 58 -9.98 3.93 2.58
CA ASP A 58 -10.86 5.03 2.99
C ASP A 58 -10.25 5.76 4.18
N VAL A 59 -9.53 6.84 3.90
CA VAL A 59 -8.80 7.60 4.92
C VAL A 59 -8.96 9.09 4.68
N GLU A 60 -9.22 9.84 5.74
CA GLU A 60 -9.22 11.30 5.69
C GLU A 60 -7.79 11.82 5.43
N LEU A 61 -7.64 12.71 4.44
CA LEU A 61 -6.34 13.30 4.08
C LEU A 61 -5.71 14.13 5.21
N SER A 62 -6.50 14.54 6.20
CA SER A 62 -6.04 15.28 7.38
C SER A 62 -5.34 14.38 8.40
N LYS A 63 -5.48 13.06 8.33
CA LYS A 63 -4.81 12.13 9.26
C LYS A 63 -3.30 12.22 9.07
N ARG A 64 -2.58 12.31 10.19
CA ARG A 64 -1.12 12.19 10.23
C ARG A 64 -0.76 10.74 10.50
N LEU A 65 0.00 10.15 9.57
CA LEU A 65 0.39 8.75 9.58
C LEU A 65 1.90 8.67 9.37
N GLU A 66 2.56 7.85 10.17
CA GLU A 66 4.01 7.69 10.18
C GLU A 66 4.47 6.49 9.33
N ASN A 67 3.60 5.50 9.14
CA ASN A 67 3.88 4.31 8.33
C ASN A 67 2.62 3.67 7.75
N ALA A 68 2.83 2.74 6.80
CA ALA A 68 1.78 2.03 6.09
C ALA A 68 1.01 1.04 6.99
N GLU A 69 1.60 0.54 8.08
CA GLU A 69 0.89 -0.33 9.02
C GLU A 69 -0.28 0.39 9.67
N GLN A 70 -0.15 1.68 9.95
CA GLN A 70 -1.26 2.49 10.47
C GLN A 70 -2.42 2.63 9.48
N LEU A 71 -2.17 2.51 8.17
CA LEU A 71 -3.20 2.56 7.13
C LEU A 71 -4.11 1.34 7.13
N THR A 72 -3.68 0.21 7.68
CA THR A 72 -4.44 -1.07 7.63
C THR A 72 -5.84 -0.96 8.21
N ARG A 73 -6.04 -0.14 9.25
CA ARG A 73 -7.34 0.10 9.89
C ARG A 73 -8.36 0.84 9.01
N PHE A 74 -7.89 1.42 7.90
CA PHE A 74 -8.66 2.19 6.94
C PHE A 74 -8.82 1.44 5.61
N ILE A 75 -8.30 0.20 5.53
CA ILE A 75 -8.43 -0.64 4.36
C ILE A 75 -9.74 -1.42 4.45
N HIS A 76 -10.54 -1.31 3.40
CA HIS A 76 -11.75 -2.09 3.22
C HIS A 76 -11.49 -3.17 2.17
N MET A 77 -11.60 -4.42 2.61
CA MET A 77 -11.57 -5.58 1.72
C MET A 77 -13.00 -5.93 1.29
N PHE A 78 -13.16 -6.34 0.03
CA PHE A 78 -14.44 -6.73 -0.54
C PHE A 78 -14.31 -7.95 -1.44
#